data_AF-A0A379LI46-F1
#
_entry.id   AF-A0A379LI46-F1
#
_cell.length_a   1.000
_cell.length_b   1.000
_cell.length_c   1.000
_cell.angle_alpha   90.00
_cell.angle_beta   90.00
_cell.angle_gamma   90.00
#
_symmetry.space_group_name_H-M   'P 1'
#
loop_
_entity.id
_entity.type
_entity.pdbx_description
1 polymer ?
#
loop_
_entity_poly.entity_id
_entity_poly.type
_entity_poly.pdbx_seq_one_letter_code
_entity_poly.pdbx_strand_id
1 'polypeptide(L)'
;MNFISKSFLSNKLLPLAALATSAIMLATPAQALDIKQDQINNCVATAVKLKVADNATAKKFCGCTVDVRSKMTLGQMWEIESYAQSGKDPSTLPYAKTMQKDLQQCGNGLKLNPPQKPKA
;
A
#
# COMPACT_ATOMS: atom_id res chain seq x y z
N MET A 1 -14.56 10.61 -18.51
CA MET A 1 -13.59 9.71 -17.82
C MET A 1 -12.21 10.35 -17.85
N ASN A 2 -11.77 10.98 -16.75
CA ASN A 2 -10.39 11.44 -16.58
C ASN A 2 -10.14 11.80 -15.09
N PHE A 3 -10.09 10.80 -14.21
CA PHE A 3 -9.79 10.98 -12.78
C PHE A 3 -8.29 10.89 -12.45
N ILE A 4 -7.42 10.77 -13.46
CA ILE A 4 -5.96 10.80 -13.32
C ILE A 4 -5.47 12.25 -13.45
N SER A 5 -6.02 13.17 -12.65
CA SER A 5 -5.62 14.59 -12.72
C SER A 5 -4.57 14.90 -11.65
N LYS A 6 -3.32 14.71 -12.06
CA LYS A 6 -2.14 15.57 -11.80
C LYS A 6 -1.67 15.88 -10.36
N SER A 7 -2.45 15.73 -9.30
CA SER A 7 -1.98 16.04 -7.92
C SER A 7 -1.25 14.89 -7.21
N PHE A 8 -1.41 13.63 -7.65
CA PHE A 8 -0.75 12.48 -7.04
C PHE A 8 0.73 12.29 -7.46
N LEU A 9 1.22 13.07 -8.43
CA LEU A 9 2.54 12.87 -9.04
C LEU A 9 3.61 13.87 -8.58
N SER A 10 3.26 14.89 -7.79
CA SER A 10 4.15 16.05 -7.58
C SER A 10 4.60 16.28 -6.13
N ASN A 11 4.52 15.28 -5.26
CA ASN A 11 5.29 15.28 -4.01
C ASN A 11 6.02 13.95 -3.90
N LYS A 12 7.20 13.94 -3.28
CA LYS A 12 8.09 12.78 -3.06
C LYS A 12 7.47 11.71 -2.15
N LEU A 13 6.27 11.26 -2.47
CA LEU A 13 5.53 10.20 -1.84
C LEU A 13 5.31 9.17 -2.95
N LEU A 14 6.08 8.08 -2.90
CA LEU A 14 5.81 6.89 -3.70
C LEU A 14 4.30 6.61 -3.67
N PRO A 15 3.67 6.27 -4.81
CA PRO A 15 2.25 5.92 -4.87
C PRO A 15 2.06 4.50 -4.31
N LEU A 16 2.42 4.29 -3.04
CA LEU A 16 2.09 3.08 -2.28
C LEU A 16 0.59 2.97 -2.05
N ALA A 17 -0.15 4.07 -2.19
CA ALA A 17 -1.60 4.11 -2.15
C ALA A 17 -2.28 3.53 -3.41
N ALA A 18 -1.55 3.32 -4.51
CA ALA A 18 -2.12 2.73 -5.73
C ALA A 18 -2.19 1.19 -5.70
N LEU A 19 -1.68 0.55 -4.64
CA LEU A 19 -2.06 -0.82 -4.29
C LEU A 19 -3.37 -0.74 -3.48
N ALA A 20 -4.41 -0.22 -4.14
CA ALA A 20 -5.74 -0.08 -3.57
C ALA A 20 -6.33 -1.48 -3.36
N THR A 21 -6.53 -1.76 -2.09
CA THR A 21 -7.02 -2.96 -1.42
C THR A 21 -8.52 -3.23 -1.64
N SER A 22 -9.10 -2.86 -2.78
CA SER A 22 -10.58 -2.83 -2.92
C SER A 22 -11.25 -4.13 -3.41
N ALA A 23 -10.58 -5.29 -3.45
CA ALA A 23 -11.20 -6.54 -3.94
C ALA A 23 -11.10 -7.77 -3.02
N ILE A 24 -10.35 -7.73 -1.91
CA ILE A 24 -10.05 -8.96 -1.13
C ILE A 24 -11.03 -9.19 0.04
N MET A 25 -11.89 -8.22 0.37
CA MET A 25 -12.84 -8.35 1.49
C MET A 25 -14.08 -9.22 1.19
N LEU A 26 -14.14 -9.91 0.04
CA LEU A 26 -15.29 -10.76 -0.36
C LEU A 26 -14.92 -12.24 -0.62
N ALA A 27 -13.70 -12.68 -0.29
CA ALA A 27 -13.38 -14.10 -0.41
C ALA A 27 -14.12 -14.90 0.68
N THR A 28 -14.96 -15.83 0.25
CA THR A 28 -15.75 -16.76 1.08
C THR A 28 -14.88 -17.53 2.07
N PRO A 29 -15.38 -17.86 3.29
CA PRO A 29 -14.59 -18.47 4.36
C PRO A 29 -14.40 -19.97 4.11
N ALA A 30 -13.44 -20.31 3.26
CA ALA A 30 -12.97 -21.68 3.13
C ALA A 30 -11.45 -21.63 3.03
N GLN A 31 -10.79 -22.30 3.98
CA GLN A 31 -9.36 -22.26 4.30
C GLN A 31 -9.02 -21.11 5.25
N ALA A 32 -8.43 -21.42 6.40
CA ALA A 32 -7.82 -20.44 7.29
C ALA A 32 -6.62 -19.82 6.56
N LEU A 33 -6.91 -18.90 5.64
CA LEU A 33 -5.92 -18.15 4.90
C LEU A 33 -5.29 -17.16 5.88
N ASP A 34 -3.98 -17.24 6.05
CA ASP A 34 -3.23 -16.15 6.68
C ASP A 34 -3.25 -14.97 5.69
N ILE A 35 -4.34 -14.21 5.74
CA ILE A 35 -4.57 -13.05 4.86
C ILE A 35 -3.37 -12.11 4.94
N LYS A 36 -2.73 -11.98 6.10
CA LYS A 36 -1.53 -11.14 6.26
C LYS A 36 -0.39 -11.67 5.38
N GLN A 37 -0.11 -12.96 5.40
CA GLN A 37 0.92 -13.57 4.55
C GLN A 37 0.56 -13.47 3.07
N ASP A 38 -0.70 -13.62 2.69
CA ASP A 38 -1.12 -13.45 1.30
C ASP A 38 -0.89 -12.01 0.81
N GLN A 39 -1.20 -11.01 1.63
CA GLN A 39 -0.88 -9.60 1.32
C GLN A 39 0.63 -9.38 1.18
N ILE A 40 1.45 -10.00 2.04
CA ILE A 40 2.91 -9.93 1.94
C ILE A 40 3.38 -10.55 0.63
N ASN A 41 2.91 -11.75 0.29
CA ASN A 41 3.28 -12.47 -0.91
C ASN A 41 2.90 -11.70 -2.18
N ASN A 42 1.70 -11.14 -2.24
CA ASN A 42 1.23 -10.31 -3.35
C ASN A 42 2.06 -9.04 -3.52
N CYS A 43 2.40 -8.38 -2.40
CA CYS A 43 3.29 -7.23 -2.42
C CYS A 43 4.69 -7.62 -2.93
N VAL A 44 5.28 -8.73 -2.45
CA VAL A 44 6.60 -9.21 -2.88
C VAL A 44 6.60 -9.53 -4.37
N ALA A 45 5.61 -10.30 -4.84
CA ALA A 45 5.46 -10.65 -6.24
C ALA A 45 5.39 -9.40 -7.13
N THR A 46 4.62 -8.40 -6.72
CA THR A 46 4.49 -7.13 -7.45
C THR A 46 5.78 -6.33 -7.42
N ALA A 47 6.43 -6.19 -6.25
CA ALA A 47 7.67 -5.44 -6.10
C ALA A 47 8.81 -6.04 -6.95
N VAL A 48 8.92 -7.36 -7.00
CA VAL A 48 9.90 -8.06 -7.86
C VAL A 48 9.52 -7.92 -9.33
N LYS A 49 8.25 -8.15 -9.69
CA LYS A 49 7.76 -8.02 -11.08
C LYS A 49 8.02 -6.63 -11.67
N LEU A 50 7.81 -5.59 -10.86
CA LEU A 50 8.05 -4.20 -11.23
C LEU A 50 9.50 -3.75 -10.99
N LYS A 51 10.40 -4.66 -10.60
CA LYS A 51 11.83 -4.40 -10.34
C LYS A 51 12.07 -3.27 -9.33
N VAL A 52 11.13 -3.07 -8.41
CA VAL A 52 11.24 -2.15 -7.28
C VAL A 52 12.34 -2.63 -6.34
N ALA A 53 12.43 -3.95 -6.12
CA ALA A 53 13.41 -4.55 -5.22
C ALA A 53 13.70 -6.00 -5.64
N ASP A 54 14.84 -6.54 -5.19
CA ASP A 54 15.06 -8.00 -5.22
C ASP A 54 14.15 -8.71 -4.21
N ASN A 55 14.09 -10.05 -4.25
CA ASN A 55 13.18 -10.81 -3.41
C ASN A 55 13.42 -10.58 -1.90
N ALA A 56 14.69 -10.50 -1.47
CA ALA A 56 15.03 -10.33 -0.06
C ALA A 56 14.65 -8.95 0.48
N THR A 57 14.94 -7.91 -0.30
CA THR A 57 14.58 -6.51 -0.02
C THR A 57 13.06 -6.33 -0.07
N ALA A 58 12.39 -6.94 -1.06
CA ALA A 58 10.94 -6.92 -1.18
C ALA A 58 10.26 -7.58 0.03
N LYS A 59 10.75 -8.72 0.53
CA LYS A 59 10.21 -9.36 1.74
C LYS A 59 10.27 -8.46 2.97
N LYS A 60 11.41 -7.78 3.19
CA LYS A 60 11.57 -6.81 4.29
C LYS A 60 10.60 -5.64 4.15
N PHE A 61 10.57 -5.03 2.96
CA PHE A 61 9.73 -3.88 2.66
C PHE A 61 8.23 -4.21 2.81
N CYS A 62 7.78 -5.31 2.19
CA CYS A 62 6.39 -5.74 2.20
C CYS A 62 5.94 -6.25 3.56
N GLY A 63 6.81 -6.95 4.30
CA GLY A 63 6.53 -7.37 5.68
C GLY A 63 6.24 -6.17 6.58
N CYS A 64 7.09 -5.13 6.53
CA CYS A 64 6.86 -3.89 7.28
C CYS A 64 5.58 -3.16 6.83
N THR A 65 5.38 -3.01 5.52
CA THR A 65 4.23 -2.28 4.97
C THR A 65 2.90 -2.94 5.36
N VAL A 66 2.81 -4.26 5.26
CA VAL A 66 1.61 -5.01 5.65
C VAL A 66 1.42 -4.98 7.16
N ASP A 67 2.49 -5.05 7.96
CA ASP A 67 2.40 -4.93 9.42
C ASP A 67 1.81 -3.58 9.85
N VAL A 68 2.31 -2.47 9.29
CA VAL A 68 1.79 -1.13 9.56
C VAL A 68 0.31 -1.03 9.16
N ARG A 69 -0.06 -1.50 7.96
CA ARG A 69 -1.45 -1.47 7.49
C ARG A 69 -2.38 -2.35 8.33
N SER A 70 -1.89 -3.49 8.83
CA SER A 70 -2.70 -4.43 9.62
C SER A 70 -3.14 -3.89 10.98
N LYS A 71 -2.53 -2.79 11.46
CA LYS A 71 -2.91 -2.11 12.71
C LYS A 71 -4.09 -1.17 12.54
N MET A 72 -4.51 -0.89 11.31
CA MET A 72 -5.64 -0.03 11.03
C MET A 72 -6.94 -0.75 11.38
N THR A 73 -7.79 -0.07 12.16
CA THR A 73 -9.14 -0.56 12.44
C THR A 73 -10.03 -0.43 11.20
N LEU A 74 -11.07 -1.25 11.11
CA LEU A 74 -12.05 -1.16 10.02
C LEU A 74 -12.72 0.23 9.97
N GLY A 75 -13.01 0.84 11.13
CA GLY A 75 -13.57 2.19 11.19
C GLY A 75 -12.65 3.26 10.61
N GLN A 76 -11.34 3.19 10.90
CA GLN A 76 -10.33 4.08 10.31
C GLN A 76 -10.20 3.89 8.79
N MET A 77 -10.34 2.65 8.31
CA MET A 77 -10.33 2.37 6.87
C MET A 77 -11.52 3.07 6.17
N TRP A 78 -12.73 2.88 6.68
CA TRP A 78 -13.94 3.48 6.13
C TRP A 78 -13.93 5.01 6.18
N GLU A 79 -13.38 5.59 7.24
CA GLU A 79 -13.26 7.04 7.34
C GLU A 79 -12.27 7.61 6.30
N ILE A 80 -11.11 6.96 6.10
CA ILE A 80 -10.19 7.32 5.00
C ILE A 80 -10.90 7.27 3.65
N GLU A 81 -11.61 6.17 3.37
CA GLU A 81 -12.34 6.00 2.11
C GLU A 81 -13.42 7.06 1.93
N SER A 82 -14.19 7.35 2.98
CA SER A 82 -15.24 8.37 2.97
C SER A 82 -14.68 9.78 2.77
N TYR A 83 -13.55 10.10 3.40
CA TYR A 83 -12.84 11.36 3.22
C TYR A 83 -12.39 11.54 1.76
N ALA A 84 -11.75 10.50 1.21
CA ALA A 84 -11.28 10.50 -0.17
C ALA A 84 -12.44 10.64 -1.16
N GLN A 85 -13.55 9.92 -0.96
CA GLN A 85 -14.75 10.03 -1.80
C GLN A 85 -15.40 11.42 -1.71
N SER A 86 -15.27 12.09 -0.56
CA SER A 86 -15.72 13.46 -0.35
C SER A 86 -14.77 14.51 -0.94
N GLY A 87 -13.70 14.11 -1.63
CA GLY A 87 -12.70 14.99 -2.21
C GLY A 87 -11.72 15.62 -1.21
N LYS A 88 -11.75 15.17 0.05
CA LYS A 88 -10.81 15.61 1.08
C LYS A 88 -9.54 14.78 1.03
N ASP A 89 -8.41 15.37 1.41
CA ASP A 89 -7.15 14.64 1.54
C ASP A 89 -7.15 13.83 2.87
N PRO A 90 -7.12 12.48 2.82
CA PRO A 90 -7.09 11.67 4.03
C PRO A 90 -5.81 11.86 4.85
N SER A 91 -4.73 12.41 4.28
CA SER A 91 -3.47 12.69 5.01
C SER A 91 -3.65 13.72 6.14
N THR A 92 -4.78 14.46 6.11
CA THR A 92 -5.18 15.40 7.16
C THR A 92 -5.69 14.69 8.43
N LEU A 93 -6.08 13.41 8.35
CA LEU A 93 -6.52 12.63 9.49
C LEU A 93 -5.32 12.24 10.38
N PRO A 94 -5.39 12.42 11.72
CA PRO A 94 -4.24 12.17 12.61
C PRO A 94 -3.65 10.76 12.50
N TYR A 95 -4.50 9.73 12.39
CA TYR A 95 -4.05 8.35 12.26
C TYR A 95 -3.48 8.05 10.87
N ALA A 96 -4.02 8.64 9.80
CA ALA A 96 -3.49 8.50 8.45
C ALA A 96 -2.10 9.14 8.34
N LYS A 97 -1.90 10.28 8.99
CA LYS A 97 -0.58 10.94 9.11
C LYS A 97 0.43 10.05 9.86
N THR A 98 0.02 9.45 10.98
CA THR A 98 0.87 8.50 11.72
C THR A 98 1.20 7.27 10.88
N MET A 99 0.19 6.66 10.25
CA MET A 99 0.36 5.52 9.36
C MET A 99 1.33 5.85 8.21
N GLN A 100 1.20 7.02 7.59
CA GLN A 100 2.09 7.45 6.52
C GLN A 100 3.54 7.59 7.00
N LYS A 101 3.74 8.16 8.20
CA LYS A 101 5.07 8.25 8.83
C LYS A 101 5.66 6.86 9.05
N ASP A 102 4.88 5.93 9.56
CA ASP A 102 5.33 4.56 9.85
C ASP A 102 5.64 3.79 8.54
N LEU A 103 4.83 3.98 7.50
CA LEU A 103 5.06 3.42 6.17
C LEU A 103 6.35 3.95 5.53
N GLN A 104 6.70 5.22 5.73
CA GLN A 104 7.96 5.79 5.24
C GLN A 104 9.18 5.09 5.87
N GLN A 105 9.09 4.67 7.14
CA GLN A 105 10.17 3.95 7.80
C GLN A 105 10.43 2.57 7.18
N CYS A 106 9.44 1.96 6.53
CA CYS A 106 9.59 0.64 5.93
C CYS A 106 10.62 0.58 4.78
N GLY A 107 10.94 1.72 4.17
CA GLY A 107 11.97 1.81 3.12
C GLY A 107 13.36 2.17 3.64
N ASN A 108 13.50 2.53 4.92
CA ASN A 108 14.78 3.03 5.44
C ASN A 108 15.86 1.95 5.40
N GLY A 109 17.01 2.29 4.82
CA GLY A 109 18.12 1.35 4.63
C GLY A 109 17.87 0.28 3.56
N LEU A 110 16.76 0.34 2.82
CA LEU A 110 16.47 -0.57 1.71
C LEU A 110 16.79 0.08 0.37
N LYS A 111 17.38 -0.70 -0.55
CA LYS A 111 17.59 -0.27 -1.92
C LYS A 111 16.31 -0.49 -2.73
N LEU A 112 15.49 0.55 -2.81
CA LEU A 112 14.24 0.55 -3.59
C LEU A 112 14.42 1.36 -4.87
N ASN A 113 13.97 0.80 -5.98
CA ASN A 113 13.95 1.45 -7.29
C ASN A 113 12.55 1.97 -7.60
N PRO A 114 12.41 3.01 -8.44
CA PRO A 114 11.14 3.34 -9.05
C PRO A 114 10.56 2.13 -9.80
N PRO A 115 9.23 1.89 -9.73
CA PRO A 115 8.61 0.77 -10.43
C PRO A 115 8.80 0.90 -11.93
N GLN A 116 9.23 -0.20 -12.56
CA GLN A 116 9.40 -0.30 -14.00
C GLN A 116 8.14 -0.93 -14.61
N LYS A 117 7.65 -0.36 -15.72
CA LYS A 117 6.57 -1.00 -16.48
C LYS A 117 7.02 -2.42 -16.88
N PRO A 118 6.18 -3.46 -16.68
CA PRO A 118 6.49 -4.79 -17.19
C PRO A 118 6.78 -4.70 -18.69
N LYS A 119 7.82 -5.37 -19.15
CA LYS A 119 8.01 -5.56 -20.60
C LYS A 119 6.82 -6.40 -21.08
N ALA A 120 6.14 -5.91 -22.12
CA ALA A 120 5.04 -6.61 -22.78
C ALA A 120 5.54 -7.90 -23.43
#